data_AF-A0A5N4EGB8-F1
#
_entry.id   AF-A0A5N4EGB8-F1
#
_cell.length_a   1.000
_cell.length_b   1.000
_cell.length_c   1.000
_cell.angle_alpha   90.00
_cell.angle_beta   90.00
_cell.angle_gamma   90.00
#
_symmetry.space_group_name_H-M   'P 1'
#
loop_
_entity.id
_entity.type
_entity.pdbx_description
1 polymer ?
#
loop_
_entity_poly.entity_id
_entity_poly.type
_entity_poly.pdbx_seq_one_letter_code
_entity_poly.pdbx_strand_id
1 'polypeptide(L)'
;MATNESVNIFSSASLAVEYVDSLLPENPLQEPFKNAWNYMLNNYTKFQIATWGSLIVHEFLYFFFCLPGFLFQFIPYMKKYKIQKDKPETWENQWKCFKVLLFNHFCIQLPLICGTYYFTEYFNIPYDWERMPRWYMLLARCFGCAVIEDTWHYFLHRLLHHKRIYKYIHKIHHEFQTMYHFLGYDIPLNPLNLIPFYAGSRHHDFHHMNFIGNYASTFTWWDRIFGTDSQYVAYNERMKQAEKKTE
;
A
#
# COMPACT_ATOMS: atom_id res chain seq x y z
N MET A 1 -27.90 18.80 -29.33
CA MET A 1 -28.25 19.50 -28.08
C MET A 1 -28.16 18.50 -26.94
N ALA A 2 -27.00 18.36 -26.29
CA ALA A 2 -26.81 17.44 -25.14
C ALA A 2 -25.68 17.95 -24.20
N THR A 3 -25.42 19.26 -24.19
CA THR A 3 -24.28 19.87 -23.49
C THR A 3 -24.69 20.77 -22.32
N ASN A 4 -26.00 20.99 -22.08
CA ASN A 4 -26.49 21.94 -21.06
C ASN A 4 -26.95 21.28 -19.74
N GLU A 5 -27.35 20.00 -19.76
CA GLU A 5 -27.82 19.34 -18.53
C GLU A 5 -26.68 18.94 -17.60
N SER A 6 -25.55 18.48 -18.15
CA SER A 6 -24.37 18.12 -17.36
C SER A 6 -23.79 19.33 -16.61
N VAL A 7 -23.73 20.50 -17.26
CA VAL A 7 -23.21 21.74 -16.66
C VAL A 7 -24.04 22.19 -15.45
N ASN A 8 -25.37 22.08 -15.52
CA ASN A 8 -26.27 22.41 -14.40
C ASN A 8 -26.15 21.46 -13.21
N ILE A 9 -25.93 20.16 -13.48
CA ILE A 9 -25.76 19.16 -12.41
C ILE A 9 -24.44 19.37 -11.68
N PHE A 10 -23.33 19.64 -12.41
CA PHE A 10 -22.03 19.89 -11.79
C PHE A 10 -22.03 21.18 -10.96
N SER A 11 -22.72 22.24 -11.41
CA SER A 11 -22.90 23.48 -10.65
C SER A 11 -23.73 23.27 -9.37
N SER A 12 -24.79 22.48 -9.46
CA SER A 12 -25.66 22.19 -8.30
C SER A 12 -24.93 21.34 -7.27
N ALA A 13 -24.13 20.37 -7.72
CA ALA A 13 -23.30 19.53 -6.85
C ALA A 13 -22.17 20.34 -6.19
N SER A 14 -21.51 21.25 -6.91
CA SER A 14 -20.46 22.10 -6.31
C SER A 14 -21.02 23.03 -5.23
N LEU A 15 -22.18 23.65 -5.49
CA LEU A 15 -22.90 24.48 -4.52
C LEU A 15 -23.31 23.69 -3.27
N ALA A 16 -23.81 22.46 -3.44
CA ALA A 16 -24.17 21.60 -2.31
C ALA A 16 -22.95 21.24 -1.44
N VAL A 17 -21.79 21.00 -2.05
CA VAL A 17 -20.55 20.72 -1.33
C VAL A 17 -20.04 21.95 -0.58
N GLU A 18 -20.08 23.14 -1.19
CA GLU A 18 -19.74 24.39 -0.49
C GLU A 18 -20.66 24.68 0.68
N TYR A 19 -21.96 24.42 0.53
CA TYR A 19 -22.93 24.55 1.61
C TYR A 19 -22.63 23.58 2.76
N VAL A 20 -22.35 22.30 2.47
CA VAL A 20 -21.99 21.32 3.50
C VAL A 20 -20.67 21.69 4.19
N ASP A 21 -19.66 22.13 3.43
CA ASP A 21 -18.38 22.58 3.99
C ASP A 21 -18.57 23.78 4.94
N SER A 22 -19.51 24.68 4.64
CA SER A 22 -19.84 25.82 5.53
C SER A 22 -20.49 25.42 6.85
N LEU A 23 -21.06 24.22 6.93
CA LEU A 23 -21.69 23.67 8.13
C LEU A 23 -20.73 22.84 8.98
N LEU A 24 -19.55 22.50 8.44
CA LEU A 24 -18.54 21.74 9.18
C LEU A 24 -17.76 22.67 10.13
N PRO A 25 -17.42 22.22 11.34
CA PRO A 25 -16.60 22.99 12.24
C PRO A 25 -15.20 23.20 11.65
N GLU A 26 -14.58 24.34 11.96
CA GLU A 26 -13.19 24.61 11.58
C GLU A 26 -12.28 23.50 12.13
N ASN A 27 -11.38 23.01 11.26
CA ASN A 27 -10.46 21.96 11.65
C ASN A 27 -9.33 22.56 12.51
N PRO A 28 -9.25 22.23 13.81
CA PRO A 28 -8.26 22.84 14.71
C PRO A 28 -6.82 22.48 14.36
N LEU A 29 -6.61 21.45 13.52
CA LEU A 29 -5.30 21.04 13.04
C LEU A 29 -4.88 21.79 11.76
N GLN A 30 -5.82 22.40 11.05
CA GLN A 30 -5.55 23.04 9.76
C GLN A 30 -4.51 24.15 9.89
N GLU A 31 -4.68 25.03 10.87
CA GLU A 31 -3.81 26.19 11.06
C GLU A 31 -2.38 25.79 11.51
N PRO A 32 -2.18 24.88 12.49
CA PRO A 32 -0.86 24.32 12.78
C PRO A 32 -0.18 23.67 11.56
N PHE A 33 -0.91 22.87 10.77
CA PHE A 33 -0.34 22.22 9.58
C PHE A 33 0.02 23.24 8.49
N LYS A 34 -0.84 24.24 8.26
CA LYS A 34 -0.59 25.34 7.33
C LYS A 34 0.69 26.08 7.70
N ASN A 35 0.83 26.44 8.98
CA ASN A 35 1.99 27.16 9.48
C ASN A 35 3.28 26.33 9.39
N ALA A 36 3.21 25.05 9.73
CA ALA A 36 4.34 24.13 9.57
C ALA A 36 4.75 23.95 8.09
N TRP A 37 3.79 23.78 7.19
CA TRP A 37 4.04 23.62 5.76
C TRP A 37 4.65 24.88 5.14
N ASN A 38 4.08 26.06 5.45
CA ASN A 38 4.60 27.34 4.99
C ASN A 38 6.01 27.61 5.56
N TYR A 39 6.26 27.25 6.81
CA TYR A 39 7.61 27.31 7.38
C TYR A 39 8.60 26.48 6.55
N MET A 40 8.22 25.25 6.16
CA MET A 40 9.10 24.44 5.31
C MET A 40 9.35 25.08 3.94
N LEU A 41 8.30 25.58 3.27
CA LEU A 41 8.42 26.25 1.97
C LEU A 41 9.33 27.49 2.01
N ASN A 42 9.34 28.21 3.14
CA ASN A 42 10.15 29.42 3.31
C ASN A 42 11.61 29.12 3.68
N ASN A 43 11.92 27.95 4.25
CA ASN A 43 13.25 27.62 4.78
C ASN A 43 14.01 26.57 3.94
N TYR A 44 13.31 25.83 3.08
CA TYR A 44 13.91 24.76 2.28
C TYR A 44 13.55 24.90 0.80
N THR A 45 14.45 24.44 -0.07
CA THR A 45 14.17 24.40 -1.51
C THR A 45 13.14 23.32 -1.83
N LYS A 46 12.40 23.49 -2.94
CA LYS A 46 11.49 22.46 -3.45
C LYS A 46 12.18 21.11 -3.61
N PHE A 47 13.42 21.10 -4.09
CA PHE A 47 14.22 19.88 -4.20
C PHE A 47 14.44 19.21 -2.85
N GLN A 48 14.83 19.96 -1.82
CA GLN A 48 15.04 19.41 -0.47
C GLN A 48 13.75 18.84 0.12
N ILE A 49 12.63 19.53 -0.04
CA ILE A 49 11.32 19.06 0.44
C ILE A 49 10.91 17.78 -0.30
N ALA A 50 10.96 17.80 -1.64
CA ALA A 50 10.53 16.69 -2.47
C ALA A 50 11.41 15.45 -2.36
N THR A 51 12.70 15.62 -2.03
CA THR A 51 13.66 14.51 -1.90
C THR A 51 13.85 14.09 -0.45
N TRP A 52 14.60 14.87 0.33
CA TRP A 52 14.93 14.55 1.72
C TRP A 52 13.70 14.56 2.63
N GLY A 53 12.80 15.52 2.44
CA GLY A 53 11.53 15.55 3.18
C GLY A 53 10.71 14.29 2.93
N SER A 54 10.47 13.96 1.66
CA SER A 54 9.74 12.75 1.26
C SER A 54 10.43 11.47 1.75
N LEU A 55 11.76 11.38 1.67
CA LEU A 55 12.51 10.22 2.14
C LEU A 55 12.32 10.04 3.65
N ILE A 56 12.51 11.09 4.45
CA ILE A 56 12.38 11.01 5.92
C ILE A 56 10.97 10.58 6.31
N VAL A 57 9.94 11.19 5.72
CA VAL A 57 8.54 10.83 5.99
C VAL A 57 8.29 9.38 5.57
N HIS A 58 8.79 8.95 4.41
CA HIS A 58 8.64 7.58 3.94
C HIS A 58 9.29 6.58 4.89
N GLU A 59 10.58 6.74 5.21
CA GLU A 59 11.30 5.84 6.11
C GLU A 59 10.62 5.77 7.47
N PHE A 60 10.25 6.93 8.03
CA PHE A 60 9.55 6.98 9.30
C PHE A 60 8.25 6.19 9.27
N LEU A 61 7.38 6.44 8.27
CA LEU A 61 6.11 5.73 8.14
C LEU A 61 6.33 4.23 7.91
N TYR A 62 7.27 3.86 7.03
CA TYR A 62 7.60 2.48 6.72
C TYR A 62 7.97 1.73 8.00
N PHE A 63 9.02 2.16 8.71
CA PHE A 63 9.47 1.51 9.95
C PHE A 63 8.44 1.58 11.06
N PHE A 64 7.66 2.65 11.15
CA PHE A 64 6.55 2.77 12.10
C PHE A 64 5.49 1.68 11.87
N PHE A 65 5.12 1.41 10.60
CA PHE A 65 4.17 0.34 10.27
C PHE A 65 4.79 -1.07 10.35
N CYS A 66 6.12 -1.22 10.20
CA CYS A 66 6.82 -2.48 10.46
C CYS A 66 6.83 -2.84 11.96
N LEU A 67 6.95 -1.83 12.83
CA LEU A 67 7.25 -1.99 14.24
C LEU A 67 6.27 -2.93 14.99
N PRO A 68 4.94 -2.85 14.81
CA PRO A 68 4.02 -3.79 15.45
C PRO A 68 4.30 -5.26 15.07
N GLY A 69 4.55 -5.53 13.78
CA GLY A 69 4.87 -6.89 13.30
C GLY A 69 6.16 -7.43 13.91
N PHE A 70 7.17 -6.57 14.03
CA PHE A 70 8.42 -6.91 14.71
C PHE A 70 8.21 -7.14 16.22
N LEU A 71 7.38 -6.34 16.90
CA LEU A 71 7.12 -6.53 18.33
C LEU A 71 6.32 -7.81 18.63
N PHE A 72 5.41 -8.21 17.72
CA PHE A 72 4.57 -9.40 17.89
C PHE A 72 5.37 -10.69 18.00
N GLN A 73 6.58 -10.77 17.43
CA GLN A 73 7.41 -11.97 17.54
C GLN A 73 7.82 -12.29 19.00
N PHE A 74 7.91 -11.25 19.85
CA PHE A 74 8.31 -11.37 21.26
C PHE A 74 7.13 -11.65 22.18
N ILE A 75 5.89 -11.55 21.71
CA ILE A 75 4.68 -11.75 22.50
C ILE A 75 4.20 -13.20 22.28
N PRO A 76 4.25 -14.10 23.29
CA PRO A 76 3.86 -15.50 23.10
C PRO A 76 2.43 -15.69 22.58
N TYR A 77 1.49 -14.85 23.00
CA TYR A 77 0.10 -14.88 22.54
C TYR A 77 -0.03 -14.62 21.03
N MET A 78 0.82 -13.77 20.46
CA MET A 78 0.73 -13.40 19.04
C MET A 78 1.22 -14.52 18.11
N LYS A 79 2.01 -15.47 18.63
CA LYS A 79 2.49 -16.64 17.86
C LYS A 79 1.34 -17.49 17.31
N LYS A 80 0.17 -17.49 17.97
CA LYS A 80 -1.00 -18.25 17.48
C LYS A 80 -1.58 -17.69 16.19
N TYR A 81 -1.46 -16.38 15.98
CA TYR A 81 -1.95 -15.66 14.80
C TYR A 81 -0.92 -15.61 13.67
N LYS A 82 0.31 -16.07 13.90
CA LYS A 82 1.32 -16.14 12.84
C LYS A 82 0.87 -17.13 11.76
N ILE A 83 0.95 -16.70 10.50
CA ILE A 83 0.53 -17.51 9.34
C ILE A 83 1.52 -18.66 9.14
N GLN A 84 2.80 -18.35 8.98
CA GLN A 84 3.86 -19.35 8.79
C GLN A 84 4.44 -19.83 10.13
N LYS A 85 3.82 -20.84 10.74
CA LYS A 85 4.27 -21.38 12.05
C LYS A 85 5.52 -22.24 11.96
N ASP A 86 5.72 -22.91 10.82
CA ASP A 86 6.79 -23.90 10.63
C ASP A 86 8.15 -23.28 10.25
N LYS A 87 8.20 -21.96 10.07
CA LYS A 87 9.42 -21.23 9.72
C LYS A 87 9.80 -20.25 10.85
N PRO A 88 10.71 -20.65 11.75
CA PRO A 88 11.17 -19.76 12.81
C PRO A 88 11.97 -18.59 12.22
N GLU A 89 11.80 -17.42 12.82
CA GLU A 89 12.52 -16.22 12.42
C GLU A 89 13.90 -16.24 13.09
N THR A 90 14.93 -16.57 12.31
CA THR A 90 16.30 -16.50 12.80
C THR A 90 16.83 -15.08 12.67
N TRP A 91 17.68 -14.69 13.61
CA TRP A 91 18.36 -13.39 13.59
C TRP A 91 19.15 -13.16 12.30
N GLU A 92 19.77 -14.22 11.77
CA GLU A 92 20.54 -14.20 10.52
C GLU A 92 19.67 -13.81 9.32
N ASN A 93 18.47 -14.41 9.20
CA ASN A 93 17.53 -14.10 8.13
C ASN A 93 16.95 -12.69 8.27
N GLN A 94 16.65 -12.26 9.49
CA GLN A 94 16.21 -10.90 9.78
C GLN A 94 17.28 -9.87 9.39
N TRP A 95 18.54 -10.11 9.75
CA TRP A 95 19.65 -9.23 9.42
C TRP A 95 19.93 -9.19 7.91
N LYS A 96 19.83 -10.34 7.24
CA LYS A 96 19.90 -10.42 5.77
C LYS A 96 18.77 -9.60 5.12
N CYS A 97 17.54 -9.78 5.58
CA CYS A 97 16.37 -9.03 5.11
C CYS A 97 16.58 -7.53 5.32
N PHE A 98 17.02 -7.11 6.51
CA PHE A 98 17.30 -5.73 6.86
C PHE A 98 18.35 -5.08 5.94
N LYS A 99 19.45 -5.79 5.63
CA LYS A 99 20.46 -5.27 4.68
C LYS A 99 19.92 -5.07 3.28
N VAL A 100 19.15 -6.04 2.77
CA VAL A 100 18.53 -5.94 1.44
C VAL A 100 17.50 -4.81 1.43
N LEU A 101 16.74 -4.67 2.51
CA LEU A 101 15.78 -3.59 2.70
C LEU A 101 16.47 -2.22 2.61
N LEU A 102 17.55 -2.00 3.39
CA LEU A 102 18.33 -0.76 3.34
C LEU A 102 18.87 -0.48 1.94
N PHE A 103 19.42 -1.50 1.26
CA PHE A 103 19.88 -1.34 -0.12
C PHE A 103 18.74 -0.88 -1.05
N ASN A 104 17.55 -1.48 -0.94
CA ASN A 104 16.41 -1.08 -1.77
C ASN A 104 15.97 0.36 -1.48
N HIS A 105 15.94 0.79 -0.22
CA HIS A 105 15.51 2.14 0.17
C HIS A 105 16.50 3.21 -0.33
N PHE A 106 17.80 3.00 -0.13
CA PHE A 106 18.82 4.01 -0.47
C PHE A 106 19.31 3.93 -1.92
N CYS A 107 19.36 2.76 -2.55
CA CYS A 107 19.93 2.61 -3.89
C CYS A 107 18.89 2.50 -5.00
N ILE A 108 17.65 2.10 -4.70
CA ILE A 108 16.58 1.99 -5.70
C ILE A 108 15.54 3.10 -5.48
N GLN A 109 15.05 3.23 -4.26
CA GLN A 109 13.96 4.14 -3.96
C GLN A 109 14.39 5.61 -3.91
N LEU A 110 15.54 5.94 -3.34
CA LEU A 110 16.04 7.31 -3.34
C LEU A 110 16.18 7.88 -4.78
N PRO A 111 16.78 7.18 -5.77
CA PRO A 111 16.74 7.63 -7.16
C PRO A 111 15.32 7.83 -7.72
N LEU A 112 14.37 6.96 -7.36
CA LEU A 112 12.97 7.11 -7.77
C LEU A 112 12.33 8.37 -7.18
N ILE A 113 12.57 8.65 -5.89
CA ILE A 113 12.13 9.88 -5.21
C ILE A 113 12.79 11.13 -5.85
N CYS A 114 14.08 11.06 -6.20
CA CYS A 114 14.70 12.13 -6.97
C CYS A 114 14.01 12.33 -8.33
N GLY A 115 13.61 11.24 -8.98
CA GLY A 115 12.82 11.25 -10.20
C GLY A 115 11.44 11.91 -10.03
N THR A 116 10.77 11.71 -8.90
CA THR A 116 9.46 12.34 -8.65
C THR A 116 9.57 13.86 -8.56
N TYR A 117 10.65 14.42 -8.02
CA TYR A 117 10.88 15.88 -8.07
C TYR A 117 10.85 16.40 -9.51
N TYR A 118 11.62 15.79 -10.42
CA TYR A 118 11.63 16.20 -11.83
C TYR A 118 10.26 16.03 -12.49
N PHE A 119 9.53 14.99 -12.14
CA PHE A 119 8.14 14.82 -12.57
C PHE A 119 7.26 15.99 -12.09
N THR A 120 7.35 16.37 -10.81
CA THR A 120 6.56 17.48 -10.27
C THR A 120 6.88 18.82 -10.94
N GLU A 121 8.14 19.08 -11.25
CA GLU A 121 8.55 20.30 -11.96
C GLU A 121 8.10 20.27 -13.42
N TYR A 122 8.22 19.14 -14.11
CA TYR A 122 7.77 18.99 -15.50
C TYR A 122 6.27 19.26 -15.66
N PHE A 123 5.45 18.77 -14.72
CA PHE A 123 4.00 19.00 -14.73
C PHE A 123 3.57 20.27 -13.99
N ASN A 124 4.51 21.09 -13.49
CA ASN A 124 4.25 22.29 -12.71
C ASN A 124 3.28 22.06 -11.54
N ILE A 125 3.46 20.95 -10.83
CA ILE A 125 2.63 20.60 -9.68
C ILE A 125 2.92 21.59 -8.54
N PRO A 126 1.92 22.34 -8.05
CA PRO A 126 2.13 23.33 -7.01
C PRO A 126 2.36 22.67 -5.64
N TYR A 127 3.21 23.32 -4.84
CA TYR A 127 3.49 22.93 -3.45
C TYR A 127 2.75 23.85 -2.46
N ASP A 128 2.06 24.89 -2.93
CA ASP A 128 1.43 25.89 -2.07
C ASP A 128 0.22 25.33 -1.33
N TRP A 129 0.09 25.71 -0.06
CA TRP A 129 -1.04 25.30 0.79
C TRP A 129 -2.39 25.66 0.18
N GLU A 130 -2.51 26.86 -0.40
CA GLU A 130 -3.75 27.40 -0.96
C GLU A 130 -4.28 26.59 -2.16
N ARG A 131 -3.42 25.78 -2.80
CA ARG A 131 -3.78 24.92 -3.93
C ARG A 131 -4.00 23.47 -3.51
N MET A 132 -3.95 23.16 -2.21
CA MET A 132 -4.19 21.82 -1.70
C MET A 132 -5.65 21.42 -2.01
N PRO A 133 -5.89 20.25 -2.64
CA PRO A 133 -7.25 19.80 -2.91
C PRO A 133 -8.02 19.60 -1.60
N ARG A 134 -9.34 19.80 -1.66
CA ARG A 134 -10.23 19.45 -0.55
C ARG A 134 -10.08 17.97 -0.18
N TRP A 135 -10.32 17.62 1.08
CA TRP A 135 -10.03 16.29 1.63
C TRP A 135 -10.67 15.14 0.83
N TYR A 136 -11.89 15.30 0.33
CA TYR A 136 -12.58 14.28 -0.46
C TYR A 136 -11.96 14.10 -1.85
N MET A 137 -11.44 15.18 -2.46
CA MET A 137 -10.69 15.10 -3.71
C MET A 137 -9.34 14.42 -3.48
N LEU A 138 -8.70 14.69 -2.34
CA LEU A 138 -7.47 14.01 -1.95
C LEU A 138 -7.74 12.50 -1.79
N LEU A 139 -8.80 12.11 -1.09
CA LEU A 139 -9.20 10.70 -0.96
C LEU A 139 -9.48 10.05 -2.32
N ALA A 140 -10.21 10.72 -3.22
CA ALA A 140 -10.48 10.21 -4.56
C ALA A 140 -9.20 10.06 -5.39
N ARG A 141 -8.25 11.00 -5.29
CA ARG A 141 -6.93 10.91 -5.93
C ARG A 141 -6.10 9.77 -5.36
N CYS A 142 -6.04 9.63 -4.03
CA CYS A 142 -5.35 8.52 -3.37
C CYS A 142 -5.95 7.16 -3.77
N PHE A 143 -7.28 7.05 -3.84
CA PHE A 143 -7.94 5.84 -4.33
C PHE A 143 -7.58 5.56 -5.79
N GLY A 144 -7.63 6.57 -6.67
CA GLY A 144 -7.21 6.44 -8.06
C GLY A 144 -5.75 5.97 -8.19
N CYS A 145 -4.84 6.55 -7.41
CA CYS A 145 -3.44 6.11 -7.32
C CYS A 145 -3.34 4.65 -6.85
N ALA A 146 -4.10 4.25 -5.82
CA ALA A 146 -4.11 2.88 -5.32
C ALA A 146 -4.59 1.88 -6.38
N VAL A 147 -5.60 2.23 -7.19
CA VAL A 147 -6.05 1.38 -8.31
C VAL A 147 -4.99 1.26 -9.39
N ILE A 148 -4.34 2.36 -9.76
CA ILE A 148 -3.25 2.37 -10.76
C ILE A 148 -2.07 1.53 -10.28
N GLU A 149 -1.67 1.73 -9.02
CA GLU A 149 -0.59 1.00 -8.38
C GLU A 149 -0.89 -0.50 -8.33
N ASP A 150 -2.07 -0.90 -7.87
CA ASP A 150 -2.48 -2.30 -7.79
C ASP A 150 -2.52 -2.95 -9.19
N THR A 151 -2.99 -2.21 -10.20
CA THR A 151 -3.01 -2.67 -11.59
C THR A 151 -1.60 -2.92 -12.12
N TRP A 152 -0.72 -1.92 -12.04
CA TRP A 152 0.66 -2.08 -12.49
C TRP A 152 1.38 -3.18 -11.71
N HIS A 153 1.16 -3.25 -10.39
CA HIS A 153 1.74 -4.28 -9.55
C HIS A 153 1.32 -5.67 -10.00
N TYR A 154 0.03 -5.93 -10.23
CA TYR A 154 -0.45 -7.24 -10.68
C TYR A 154 0.25 -7.70 -11.97
N PHE A 155 0.30 -6.84 -12.99
CA PHE A 155 0.91 -7.21 -14.28
C PHE A 155 2.43 -7.35 -14.17
N LEU A 156 3.09 -6.44 -13.44
CA LEU A 156 4.53 -6.53 -13.22
C LEU A 156 4.87 -7.78 -12.41
N HIS A 157 4.14 -8.09 -11.35
CA HIS A 157 4.33 -9.27 -10.55
C HIS A 157 4.18 -10.55 -11.40
N ARG A 158 3.11 -10.64 -12.20
CA ARG A 158 2.93 -11.73 -13.16
C ARG A 158 4.09 -11.83 -14.18
N LEU A 159 4.59 -10.70 -14.66
CA LEU A 159 5.75 -10.65 -15.57
C LEU A 159 7.04 -11.09 -14.87
N LEU A 160 7.24 -10.70 -13.61
CA LEU A 160 8.40 -11.10 -12.81
C LEU A 160 8.45 -12.62 -12.57
N HIS A 161 7.30 -13.29 -12.59
CA HIS A 161 7.18 -14.76 -12.61
C HIS A 161 7.47 -15.42 -13.95
N HIS A 162 7.66 -14.64 -15.01
CA HIS A 162 8.05 -15.19 -16.29
C HIS A 162 9.41 -15.90 -16.15
N LYS A 163 9.54 -17.10 -16.74
CA LYS A 163 10.68 -18.01 -16.57
C LYS A 163 12.06 -17.37 -16.78
N ARG A 164 12.13 -16.34 -17.65
CA ARG A 164 13.37 -15.61 -17.96
C ARG A 164 13.77 -14.60 -16.89
N ILE A 165 12.81 -14.07 -16.13
CA ILE A 165 13.02 -12.98 -15.16
C ILE A 165 13.05 -13.53 -13.74
N TYR A 166 12.20 -14.52 -13.46
CA TYR A 166 12.01 -15.11 -12.13
C TYR A 166 13.33 -15.45 -11.42
N LYS A 167 14.25 -16.12 -12.13
CA LYS A 167 15.53 -16.58 -11.56
C LYS A 167 16.37 -15.46 -10.96
N TYR A 168 16.26 -14.25 -11.50
CA TYR A 168 17.15 -13.12 -11.17
C TYR A 168 16.54 -12.14 -10.17
N ILE A 169 15.22 -11.89 -10.28
CA ILE A 169 14.56 -10.85 -9.50
C ILE A 169 13.62 -11.48 -8.48
N HIS A 170 12.60 -12.20 -8.97
CA HIS A 170 11.49 -12.59 -8.12
C HIS A 170 11.80 -13.79 -7.22
N LYS A 171 12.79 -14.61 -7.57
CA LYS A 171 13.29 -15.69 -6.70
C LYS A 171 13.79 -15.16 -5.35
N ILE A 172 14.38 -13.97 -5.31
CA ILE A 172 14.86 -13.34 -4.07
C ILE A 172 13.68 -12.99 -3.16
N HIS A 173 12.60 -12.47 -3.74
CA HIS A 173 11.36 -12.21 -2.99
C HIS A 173 10.78 -13.51 -2.40
N HIS A 174 10.75 -14.60 -3.17
CA HIS A 174 10.35 -15.93 -2.67
C HIS A 174 11.32 -16.55 -1.67
N GLU A 175 12.52 -16.00 -1.49
CA GLU A 175 13.42 -16.40 -0.40
C GLU A 175 12.94 -15.82 0.95
N PHE A 176 12.38 -14.60 0.93
CA PHE A 176 11.89 -13.89 2.10
C PHE A 176 10.38 -14.10 2.30
N GLN A 177 9.97 -15.36 2.43
CA GLN A 177 8.54 -15.72 2.57
C GLN A 177 7.94 -15.29 3.92
N THR A 178 8.76 -15.23 4.97
CA THR A 178 8.32 -14.74 6.29
C THR A 178 8.28 -13.22 6.26
N MET A 179 7.09 -12.66 6.07
CA MET A 179 6.90 -11.22 6.24
C MET A 179 7.04 -10.82 7.70
N TYR A 180 8.00 -9.95 8.00
CA TYR A 180 8.21 -9.37 9.34
C TYR A 180 7.28 -8.17 9.66
N HIS A 181 6.22 -8.00 8.88
CA HIS A 181 5.25 -6.91 9.00
C HIS A 181 3.97 -7.42 9.66
N PHE A 182 3.05 -6.51 9.97
CA PHE A 182 1.69 -6.85 10.42
C PHE A 182 1.01 -7.89 9.51
N LEU A 183 1.30 -7.86 8.21
CA LEU A 183 0.78 -8.81 7.22
C LEU A 183 1.31 -10.26 7.41
N GLY A 184 2.32 -10.52 8.24
CA GLY A 184 2.72 -11.88 8.62
C GLY A 184 1.77 -12.56 9.62
N TYR A 185 0.81 -11.81 10.16
CA TYR A 185 -0.14 -12.26 11.17
C TYR A 185 -1.57 -12.16 10.66
N ASP A 186 -2.34 -13.20 10.91
CA ASP A 186 -3.77 -13.24 10.62
C ASP A 186 -4.57 -12.88 11.88
N ILE A 187 -4.77 -11.58 12.06
CA ILE A 187 -5.43 -11.03 13.24
C ILE A 187 -6.94 -10.89 12.94
N PRO A 188 -7.82 -11.46 13.79
CA PRO A 188 -9.26 -11.53 13.50
C PRO A 188 -9.96 -10.17 13.39
N LEU A 189 -9.41 -9.12 14.03
CA LEU A 189 -9.95 -7.76 14.00
C LEU A 189 -9.23 -6.83 13.01
N ASN A 190 -8.62 -7.37 11.95
CA ASN A 190 -8.01 -6.53 10.92
C ASN A 190 -9.12 -5.76 10.15
N PRO A 191 -9.20 -4.42 10.26
CA PRO A 191 -10.26 -3.63 9.62
C PRO A 191 -10.19 -3.70 8.08
N LEU A 192 -9.03 -4.03 7.51
CA LEU A 192 -8.87 -4.17 6.06
C LEU A 192 -9.68 -5.33 5.50
N ASN A 193 -10.04 -6.32 6.31
CA ASN A 193 -10.90 -7.44 5.89
C ASN A 193 -12.33 -6.98 5.56
N LEU A 194 -12.73 -5.77 5.95
CA LEU A 194 -14.02 -5.17 5.57
C LEU A 194 -14.01 -4.57 4.16
N ILE A 195 -12.82 -4.35 3.59
CA ILE A 195 -12.67 -3.78 2.26
C ILE A 195 -13.00 -4.87 1.23
N PRO A 196 -13.98 -4.64 0.33
CA PRO A 196 -14.30 -5.61 -0.71
C PRO A 196 -13.09 -5.96 -1.55
N PHE A 197 -12.97 -7.24 -1.90
CA PHE A 197 -11.90 -7.78 -2.74
C PHE A 197 -10.48 -7.67 -2.17
N TYR A 198 -10.31 -7.29 -0.91
CA TYR A 198 -8.99 -7.28 -0.27
C TYR A 198 -8.35 -8.68 -0.33
N ALA A 199 -7.14 -8.78 -0.88
CA ALA A 199 -6.38 -10.01 -0.99
C ALA A 199 -5.99 -10.55 0.40
N GLY A 200 -5.51 -9.64 1.25
CA GLY A 200 -5.06 -9.98 2.59
C GLY A 200 -3.85 -10.92 2.60
N SER A 201 -3.35 -11.16 3.80
CA SER A 201 -2.10 -11.87 4.02
C SER A 201 -2.12 -13.32 3.56
N ARG A 202 -3.25 -14.02 3.74
CA ARG A 202 -3.38 -15.44 3.35
C ARG A 202 -3.33 -15.64 1.84
N HIS A 203 -3.82 -14.68 1.05
CA HIS A 203 -3.75 -14.74 -0.41
C HIS A 203 -2.31 -14.65 -0.91
N HIS A 204 -1.54 -13.72 -0.35
CA HIS A 204 -0.12 -13.56 -0.66
C HIS A 204 0.73 -14.72 -0.10
N ASP A 205 0.39 -15.25 1.06
CA ASP A 205 1.07 -16.43 1.61
C ASP A 205 0.85 -17.67 0.73
N PHE A 206 -0.39 -17.88 0.25
CA PHE A 206 -0.69 -18.93 -0.71
C PHE A 206 0.11 -18.77 -2.01
N HIS A 207 0.30 -17.54 -2.47
CA HIS A 207 1.19 -17.26 -3.60
C HIS A 207 2.62 -17.79 -3.37
N HIS A 208 3.20 -17.59 -2.19
CA HIS A 208 4.53 -18.12 -1.85
C HIS A 208 4.61 -19.64 -1.78
N MET A 209 3.49 -20.31 -1.50
CA MET A 209 3.42 -21.77 -1.51
C MET A 209 3.25 -22.31 -2.94
N ASN A 210 2.41 -21.67 -3.74
CA ASN A 210 1.99 -22.17 -5.04
C ASN A 210 2.85 -21.69 -6.22
N PHE A 211 3.54 -20.56 -6.05
CA PHE A 211 4.41 -19.88 -7.02
C PHE A 211 3.74 -19.39 -8.32
N ILE A 212 2.57 -19.92 -8.68
CA ILE A 212 1.84 -19.59 -9.91
C ILE A 212 0.41 -19.19 -9.54
N GLY A 213 0.00 -17.97 -9.91
CA GLY A 213 -1.29 -17.39 -9.54
C GLY A 213 -1.21 -16.49 -8.31
N ASN A 214 -2.34 -15.91 -7.89
CA ASN A 214 -2.45 -15.01 -6.72
C ASN A 214 -1.46 -13.84 -6.80
N TYR A 215 -1.43 -13.11 -7.92
CA TYR A 215 -0.46 -12.05 -8.16
C TYR A 215 -0.87 -10.69 -7.57
N ALA A 216 -2.13 -10.53 -7.15
CA ALA A 216 -2.63 -9.29 -6.56
C ALA A 216 -1.89 -8.94 -5.25
N SER A 217 -1.64 -7.64 -5.06
CA SER A 217 -1.06 -7.10 -3.83
C SER A 217 -2.15 -6.66 -2.86
N THR A 218 -3.06 -5.78 -3.31
CA THR A 218 -4.12 -5.22 -2.45
C THR A 218 -5.48 -5.76 -2.82
N PHE A 219 -5.86 -5.68 -4.10
CA PHE A 219 -7.20 -6.06 -4.56
C PHE A 219 -7.18 -7.28 -5.50
N THR A 220 -8.00 -8.28 -5.19
CA THR A 220 -8.09 -9.55 -5.92
C THR A 220 -8.81 -9.47 -7.27
N TRP A 221 -9.29 -8.31 -7.69
CA TRP A 221 -10.09 -8.16 -8.90
C TRP A 221 -9.40 -8.66 -10.16
N TRP A 222 -8.10 -8.41 -10.32
CA TRP A 222 -7.31 -8.83 -11.46
C TRP A 222 -7.08 -10.33 -11.44
N ASP A 223 -6.82 -10.89 -10.25
CA ASP A 223 -6.73 -12.33 -10.11
C ASP A 223 -8.05 -13.02 -10.50
N ARG A 224 -9.19 -12.48 -10.07
CA ARG A 224 -10.52 -12.99 -10.44
C ARG A 224 -10.81 -12.87 -11.93
N ILE A 225 -10.50 -11.72 -12.54
CA ILE A 225 -10.71 -11.47 -13.97
C ILE A 225 -9.89 -12.45 -14.82
N PHE A 226 -8.65 -12.71 -14.43
CA PHE A 226 -7.75 -13.60 -15.18
C PHE A 226 -7.75 -15.05 -14.67
N GLY A 227 -8.56 -15.39 -13.67
CA GLY A 227 -8.66 -16.71 -13.08
C GLY A 227 -7.40 -17.20 -12.33
N THR A 228 -6.50 -16.29 -11.96
CA THR A 228 -5.23 -16.63 -11.31
C THR A 228 -5.37 -16.90 -9.81
N ASP A 229 -6.54 -16.74 -9.20
CA ASP A 229 -6.87 -17.14 -7.82
C ASP A 229 -7.65 -18.47 -7.72
N SER A 230 -7.95 -19.14 -8.84
CA SER A 230 -8.74 -20.39 -8.88
C SER A 230 -8.24 -21.47 -7.92
N GLN A 231 -6.91 -21.62 -7.80
CA GLN A 231 -6.29 -22.61 -6.92
C GLN A 231 -6.47 -22.24 -5.44
N TYR A 232 -6.43 -20.95 -5.11
CA TYR A 232 -6.66 -20.46 -3.77
C TYR A 232 -8.12 -20.60 -3.33
N VAL A 233 -9.06 -20.35 -4.26
CA VAL A 233 -10.49 -20.60 -4.00
C VAL A 233 -10.73 -22.08 -3.69
N ALA A 234 -10.22 -22.98 -4.53
CA ALA A 234 -10.34 -24.42 -4.32
C ALA A 234 -9.67 -24.87 -3.02
N TYR A 235 -8.52 -24.29 -2.65
CA TYR A 235 -7.86 -24.54 -1.38
C TYR A 235 -8.74 -24.15 -0.19
N ASN A 236 -9.29 -22.94 -0.19
CA ASN A 236 -10.14 -22.45 0.89
C ASN A 236 -11.43 -23.27 1.04
N GLU A 237 -12.03 -23.72 -0.06
CA GLU A 237 -13.20 -24.60 -0.03
C GLU A 237 -12.89 -25.93 0.63
N ARG A 238 -11.75 -26.55 0.31
CA ARG A 238 -11.30 -27.80 0.94
C ARG A 238 -11.06 -27.63 2.43
N MET A 239 -10.43 -26.53 2.84
CA MET A 239 -10.18 -26.22 4.26
C MET A 239 -11.49 -26.07 5.03
N LYS A 240 -12.45 -25.29 4.51
CA LYS A 240 -13.77 -25.14 5.13
C LYS A 240 -14.53 -26.47 5.23
N GLN A 241 -14.41 -27.35 4.24
CA GLN A 241 -15.02 -28.67 4.28
C GLN A 241 -14.36 -29.58 5.32
N ALA A 242 -13.05 -29.49 5.51
CA ALA A 242 -12.33 -30.25 6.53
C ALA A 242 -12.72 -29.79 7.95
N GLU A 243 -12.80 -28.48 8.19
CA GLU A 243 -13.24 -27.93 9.48
C GLU A 243 -14.63 -28.43 9.86
N LYS A 244 -15.60 -28.35 8.93
CA LYS A 244 -16.97 -28.85 9.14
C LYS A 244 -17.08 -30.36 9.40
N LYS A 245 -16.08 -31.15 9.03
CA LYS A 245 -16.05 -32.60 9.31
C LYS A 245 -15.43 -32.94 10.67
N THR A 246 -14.75 -31.97 11.27
CA THR A 246 -14.04 -32.13 12.55
C THR A 246 -14.87 -31.58 13.71
N GLU A 247 -15.85 -30.73 13.42
CA GLU A 247 -16.95 -30.30 14.31
C GLU A 247 -18.08 -31.35 14.36
#